data_AF-D2VNV1-F1
#
_entry.id   AF-D2VNV1-F1
#
_cell.length_a   1.000
_cell.length_b   1.000
_cell.length_c   1.000
_cell.angle_alpha   90.00
_cell.angle_beta   90.00
_cell.angle_gamma   90.00
#
_symmetry.space_group_name_H-M   'P 1'
#
loop_
_entity.id
_entity.type
_entity.pdbx_description
1 polymer ?
#
loop_
_entity_poly.entity_id
_entity_poly.type
_entity_poly.pdbx_seq_one_letter_code
_entity_poly.pdbx_strand_id
1 'polypeptide(L)'
;MALENNKSNFHMNALQGVIHNIQFNGLTPTSQSVMDGQMEAALFSIESGLYGVWRSNRKDEKFGTIQDCSRIGPNSTCFCGHSLKEHFKKGHNYKVDQCLSCKECKRFEFIPTTPEEIGEVWLVRRSNCK
;
A
#
# COMPACT_ATOMS: atom_id res chain seq x y z
N MET A 1 6.64 -38.06 -10.03
CA MET A 1 6.98 -38.57 -8.69
C MET A 1 8.37 -38.17 -8.17
N ALA A 2 9.50 -38.69 -8.65
CA ALA A 2 10.82 -38.34 -8.07
C ALA A 2 11.25 -36.86 -8.28
N LEU A 3 10.89 -36.27 -9.43
CA LEU A 3 11.20 -34.87 -9.76
C LEU A 3 10.35 -33.85 -9.00
N GLU A 4 9.13 -34.22 -8.60
CA GLU A 4 8.22 -33.34 -7.84
C GLU A 4 8.65 -33.25 -6.38
N ASN A 5 9.10 -34.37 -5.80
CA ASN A 5 9.64 -34.42 -4.44
C ASN A 5 10.93 -33.60 -4.28
N ASN A 6 11.73 -33.47 -5.34
CA ASN A 6 12.97 -32.68 -5.28
C ASN A 6 12.69 -31.17 -5.36
N LYS A 7 11.69 -30.76 -6.16
CA LYS A 7 11.22 -29.36 -6.24
C LYS A 7 10.56 -28.90 -4.95
N SER A 8 9.73 -29.75 -4.32
CA SER A 8 9.08 -29.42 -3.05
C SER A 8 10.09 -29.26 -1.91
N ASN A 9 11.09 -30.15 -1.83
CA ASN A 9 12.16 -30.05 -0.84
C ASN A 9 13.05 -28.82 -1.03
N PHE A 10 13.39 -28.46 -2.28
CA PHE A 10 14.12 -27.22 -2.57
C PHE A 10 13.34 -25.97 -2.15
N HIS A 11 12.03 -25.93 -2.43
CA HIS A 11 11.17 -24.81 -2.08
C HIS A 11 11.02 -24.66 -0.55
N MET A 12 10.90 -25.77 0.18
CA MET A 12 10.85 -25.76 1.65
C MET A 12 12.15 -25.26 2.27
N ASN A 13 13.30 -25.66 1.73
CA ASN A 13 14.61 -25.19 2.20
C ASN A 13 14.82 -23.70 1.91
N ALA A 14 14.37 -23.22 0.74
CA ALA A 14 14.43 -21.81 0.39
C ALA A 14 13.53 -20.95 1.31
N LEU A 15 12.30 -21.40 1.57
CA LEU A 15 11.38 -20.72 2.49
C LEU A 15 11.95 -20.64 3.91
N GLN A 16 12.51 -21.74 4.42
CA GLN A 16 13.16 -21.76 5.73
C GLN A 16 14.34 -20.79 5.78
N GLY A 17 15.13 -20.71 4.71
CA GLY A 17 16.22 -19.73 4.60
C GLY A 17 15.73 -18.28 4.64
N VAL A 18 14.62 -17.96 3.97
CA VAL A 18 14.02 -16.61 4.01
C VAL A 18 13.51 -16.30 5.42
N ILE A 19 12.77 -17.22 6.05
CA ILE A 19 12.25 -17.05 7.42
C ILE A 19 13.39 -16.82 8.40
N HIS A 20 14.44 -17.64 8.34
CA HIS A 20 15.59 -17.52 9.22
C HIS A 20 16.28 -16.16 9.05
N ASN A 21 16.46 -15.70 7.81
CA ASN A 21 17.05 -14.38 7.54
C ASN A 21 16.19 -13.24 8.08
N ILE A 22 14.86 -13.30 7.93
CA ILE A 22 13.96 -12.28 8.47
C ILE A 22 14.01 -12.28 10.00
N GLN A 23 14.05 -13.45 10.64
CA GLN A 23 14.12 -13.56 12.10
C GLN A 23 15.43 -13.01 12.66
N PHE A 24 16.55 -13.22 11.96
CA PHE A 24 17.87 -12.82 12.44
C PHE A 24 18.24 -11.38 12.05
N ASN A 25 17.99 -10.99 10.80
CA ASN A 25 18.40 -9.70 10.23
C ASN A 25 17.25 -8.67 10.15
N GLY A 26 16.00 -9.09 10.36
CA GLY A 26 14.83 -8.24 10.16
C GLY A 26 14.40 -8.12 8.69
N LEU A 27 13.47 -7.21 8.44
CA LEU A 27 13.01 -6.87 7.09
C LEU A 27 14.00 -5.94 6.39
N THR A 28 14.02 -5.97 5.06
CA THR A 28 14.72 -4.95 4.28
C THR A 28 14.09 -3.57 4.55
N PRO A 29 14.83 -2.46 4.44
CA PRO A 29 14.28 -1.12 4.67
C PRO A 29 13.02 -0.82 3.83
N THR A 30 13.00 -1.27 2.57
CA THR A 30 11.84 -1.14 1.68
C THR A 30 10.66 -1.96 2.20
N SER A 31 10.87 -3.24 2.53
CA SER A 31 9.81 -4.09 3.07
C SER A 31 9.28 -3.57 4.40
N GLN A 32 10.16 -3.05 5.26
CA GLN A 32 9.79 -2.43 6.53
C GLN A 32 8.90 -1.21 6.29
N SER A 33 9.30 -0.29 5.40
CA SER A 33 8.50 0.90 5.06
C SER A 33 7.11 0.55 4.52
N VAL A 34 6.99 -0.51 3.71
CA VAL A 34 5.69 -0.99 3.23
C VAL A 34 4.84 -1.50 4.39
N MET A 35 5.42 -2.35 5.26
CA MET A 35 4.70 -2.89 6.41
C MET A 35 4.28 -1.79 7.39
N ASP A 36 5.13 -0.81 7.63
CA ASP A 36 4.84 0.35 8.48
C ASP A 36 3.67 1.17 7.92
N GLY A 37 3.66 1.43 6.61
CA GLY A 37 2.55 2.11 5.94
C GLY A 37 1.23 1.32 6.02
N GLN A 38 1.29 0.01 5.84
CA GLN A 38 0.11 -0.87 5.98
C GLN A 38 -0.41 -0.90 7.42
N MET A 39 0.49 -0.88 8.40
CA MET A 39 0.17 -0.81 9.83
C MET A 39 -0.45 0.54 10.17
N GLU A 40 0.13 1.66 9.73
CA GLU A 40 -0.42 2.99 9.99
C GLU A 40 -1.83 3.13 9.39
N ALA A 41 -2.04 2.64 8.17
CA ALA A 41 -3.36 2.63 7.54
C ALA A 41 -4.36 1.74 8.29
N ALA A 42 -3.92 0.60 8.83
CA ALA A 42 -4.77 -0.28 9.64
C ALA A 42 -5.18 0.39 10.96
N LEU A 43 -4.21 0.97 11.68
CA LEU A 43 -4.45 1.68 12.93
C LEU A 43 -5.38 2.88 12.71
N PHE A 44 -5.15 3.65 11.65
CA PHE A 44 -6.04 4.72 11.25
C PHE A 44 -7.45 4.21 10.97
N SER A 45 -7.61 3.09 10.27
CA SER A 45 -8.94 2.53 9.99
C SER A 45 -9.68 2.11 11.27
N ILE A 46 -8.95 1.54 12.24
CA ILE A 46 -9.52 1.15 13.54
C ILE A 46 -9.96 2.40 14.33
N GLU A 47 -9.11 3.43 14.39
CA GLU A 47 -9.38 4.64 15.18
C GLU A 47 -10.45 5.53 14.54
N SER A 48 -10.42 5.62 13.21
CA SER A 48 -11.28 6.52 12.43
C SER A 48 -12.58 5.87 11.97
N GLY A 49 -12.68 4.53 11.99
CA GLY A 49 -13.78 3.79 11.37
C GLY A 49 -13.79 3.83 9.83
N LEU A 50 -12.81 4.49 9.20
CA LEU A 50 -12.71 4.64 7.75
C LEU A 50 -11.70 3.64 7.18
N TYR A 51 -12.19 2.63 6.46
CA TYR A 51 -11.36 1.71 5.69
C TYR A 51 -11.46 2.03 4.19
N GLY A 52 -10.37 2.54 3.61
CA GLY A 52 -10.28 2.90 2.19
C GLY A 52 -9.27 2.03 1.44
N VAL A 53 -9.64 1.60 0.24
CA VAL A 53 -8.72 0.97 -0.72
C VAL A 53 -8.85 1.65 -2.07
N TRP A 54 -7.73 1.87 -2.73
CA TRP A 54 -7.71 2.29 -4.12
C TRP A 54 -7.76 1.07 -5.02
N ARG A 55 -8.55 1.15 -6.08
CA ARG A 55 -8.64 0.11 -7.11
C ARG A 55 -8.49 0.75 -8.49
N SER A 56 -7.61 0.18 -9.30
CA SER A 56 -7.52 0.56 -10.71
C SER A 56 -8.82 0.19 -11.45
N ASN A 57 -9.30 1.10 -12.29
CA ASN A 57 -10.46 0.84 -13.16
C ASN A 57 -10.07 0.05 -14.42
N ARG A 58 -8.78 -0.23 -14.63
CA ARG A 58 -8.29 -0.98 -15.77
C ARG A 58 -8.54 -2.47 -15.53
N LYS A 59 -9.35 -3.09 -16.40
CA LYS A 59 -9.44 -4.55 -16.44
C LYS A 59 -8.16 -5.05 -17.09
N ASP A 60 -7.44 -5.94 -16.41
CA ASP A 60 -6.35 -6.65 -17.05
C ASP A 60 -6.97 -7.59 -18.11
N GLU A 61 -6.72 -7.32 -19.39
CA GLU A 61 -7.24 -8.12 -20.50
C GLU A 61 -6.76 -9.57 -20.45
N LYS A 62 -5.63 -9.85 -19.76
CA LYS A 62 -5.06 -11.20 -19.65
C LYS A 62 -5.58 -11.98 -18.44
N PHE A 63 -5.82 -11.32 -17.31
CA PHE A 63 -6.19 -11.98 -16.05
C PHE A 63 -7.63 -11.72 -15.61
N GLY A 64 -8.41 -10.91 -16.34
CA GLY A 64 -9.83 -10.65 -16.09
C GLY A 64 -10.14 -10.02 -14.72
N THR A 65 -9.11 -9.60 -13.98
CA THR A 65 -9.18 -9.23 -12.57
C THR A 65 -8.49 -7.89 -12.34
N ILE A 66 -9.04 -7.10 -11.41
CA ILE A 66 -8.45 -5.83 -10.96
C ILE A 66 -7.40 -6.18 -9.91
N GLN A 67 -6.13 -6.12 -10.27
CA GLN A 67 -5.04 -6.64 -9.44
C GLN A 67 -4.47 -5.61 -8.44
N ASP A 68 -4.74 -4.32 -8.65
CA ASP A 68 -4.10 -3.28 -7.86
C ASP A 68 -5.04 -2.79 -6.76
N CYS A 69 -4.91 -3.35 -5.56
CA CYS A 69 -5.59 -2.90 -4.35
C CYS A 69 -4.55 -2.36 -3.34
N SER A 70 -4.30 -1.05 -3.34
CA SER A 70 -3.51 -0.43 -2.27
C SER A 70 -4.41 0.12 -1.17
N ARG A 71 -4.03 -0.13 0.09
CA ARG A 71 -4.73 0.43 1.24
C ARG A 71 -4.39 1.91 1.35
N ILE A 72 -5.41 2.75 1.47
CA ILE A 72 -5.23 4.18 1.61
C ILE A 72 -4.99 4.48 3.09
N GLY A 73 -3.81 5.02 3.37
CA GLY A 73 -3.39 5.43 4.70
C GLY A 73 -3.69 6.89 4.99
N PRO A 74 -3.49 7.32 6.24
CA PRO A 74 -3.71 8.71 6.62
C PRO A 74 -2.79 9.72 5.90
N ASN A 75 -1.57 9.29 5.54
CA ASN A 75 -0.58 10.13 4.86
C ASN A 75 -0.68 10.03 3.32
N SER A 76 -1.62 9.23 2.80
CA SER A 76 -1.84 9.11 1.36
C SER A 76 -2.22 10.46 0.76
N THR A 77 -1.64 10.77 -0.40
CA THR A 77 -1.72 12.09 -1.02
C THR A 77 -2.94 12.22 -1.92
N CYS A 78 -3.57 13.38 -1.87
CA CYS A 78 -4.67 13.80 -2.74
C CYS A 78 -4.14 14.54 -3.97
N PHE A 79 -4.93 14.67 -5.05
CA PHE A 79 -4.63 15.54 -6.19
C PHE A 79 -4.36 17.01 -5.85
N CYS A 80 -4.85 17.50 -4.71
CA CYS A 80 -4.52 18.83 -4.23
C CYS A 80 -3.16 18.92 -3.51
N GLY A 81 -2.42 17.82 -3.39
CA GLY A 81 -1.13 17.73 -2.69
C GLY A 81 -1.22 17.48 -1.18
N HIS A 82 -2.42 17.45 -0.59
CA HIS A 82 -2.62 17.27 0.85
C HIS A 82 -2.95 15.82 1.21
N SER A 83 -2.74 15.46 2.48
CA SER A 83 -2.93 14.12 3.01
C SER A 83 -4.40 13.77 3.28
N LEU A 84 -4.73 12.48 3.37
CA LEU A 84 -6.07 12.03 3.79
C LEU A 84 -6.46 12.58 5.17
N LYS A 85 -5.51 12.69 6.11
CA LYS A 85 -5.72 13.33 7.42
C LYS A 85 -6.31 14.74 7.30
N GLU A 86 -5.88 15.51 6.31
CA GLU A 86 -6.38 16.88 6.05
C GLU A 86 -7.74 16.92 5.35
N HIS A 87 -8.19 15.78 4.82
CA HIS A 87 -9.54 15.59 4.27
C HIS A 87 -10.51 14.93 5.26
N PHE A 88 -9.97 14.43 6.38
CA PHE A 88 -10.73 13.64 7.33
C PHE A 88 -11.21 14.49 8.51
N LYS A 89 -12.53 14.57 8.67
CA LYS A 89 -13.17 15.18 9.85
C LYS A 89 -13.86 14.09 10.65
N LYS A 90 -13.45 13.90 11.90
CA LYS A 90 -14.17 13.03 12.84
C LYS A 90 -15.57 13.62 13.09
N GLY A 91 -16.61 12.88 12.71
CA GLY A 91 -18.01 13.25 12.88
C GLY A 91 -18.91 12.02 12.91
N HIS A 92 -20.22 12.20 13.11
CA HIS A 92 -21.18 11.10 13.29
C HIS A 92 -21.37 10.22 12.03
N ASN A 93 -20.97 10.73 10.86
CA ASN A 93 -20.86 9.99 9.61
C ASN A 93 -19.43 10.21 9.11
N TYR A 94 -18.57 9.19 9.18
CA TYR A 94 -17.18 9.24 8.74
C TYR A 94 -17.12 9.62 7.26
N LYS A 95 -16.94 10.91 6.98
CA LYS A 95 -16.95 11.48 5.63
C LYS A 95 -15.56 11.99 5.31
N VAL A 96 -15.04 11.50 4.19
CA VAL A 96 -13.90 12.12 3.53
C VAL A 96 -14.44 13.28 2.71
N ASP A 97 -14.11 14.49 3.13
CA ASP A 97 -14.76 15.72 2.67
C ASP A 97 -13.76 16.61 1.90
N GLN A 98 -14.13 17.88 1.69
CA GLN A 98 -13.22 18.91 1.23
C GLN A 98 -11.95 18.98 2.08
N CYS A 99 -10.85 19.36 1.43
CA CYS A 99 -9.59 19.58 2.12
C CYS A 99 -9.74 20.71 3.15
N LEU A 100 -9.19 20.52 4.34
CA LEU A 100 -9.10 21.57 5.35
C LEU A 100 -8.04 22.63 5.00
N SER A 101 -7.00 22.22 4.27
CA SER A 101 -5.83 23.06 3.95
C SER A 101 -6.01 23.88 2.67
N CYS A 102 -6.80 23.40 1.70
CA CYS A 102 -7.11 24.15 0.47
C CYS A 102 -8.61 24.22 0.21
N LYS A 103 -9.11 25.41 -0.17
CA LYS A 103 -10.55 25.66 -0.36
C LYS A 103 -11.12 25.14 -1.68
N GLU A 104 -10.27 24.85 -2.66
CA GLU A 104 -10.69 24.44 -4.00
C GLU A 104 -10.94 22.92 -4.11
N CYS A 105 -10.34 22.13 -3.22
CA CYS A 105 -10.45 20.68 -3.26
C CYS A 105 -11.72 20.19 -2.56
N LYS A 106 -12.70 19.73 -3.36
CA LYS A 106 -14.04 19.35 -2.88
C LYS A 106 -14.12 17.95 -2.25
N ARG A 107 -13.18 17.07 -2.57
CA ARG A 107 -13.13 15.68 -2.08
C ARG A 107 -11.72 15.17 -2.13
N PHE A 108 -11.43 14.14 -1.34
CA PHE A 108 -10.18 13.41 -1.47
C PHE A 108 -10.16 12.60 -2.77
N GLU A 109 -9.07 12.71 -3.52
CA GLU A 109 -8.83 11.94 -4.73
C GLU A 109 -7.39 11.43 -4.69
N PHE A 110 -7.24 10.14 -4.42
CA PHE A 110 -5.94 9.51 -4.16
C PHE A 110 -5.01 9.55 -5.37
N ILE A 111 -3.75 9.89 -5.14
CA ILE A 111 -2.64 9.68 -6.07
C ILE A 111 -1.64 8.70 -5.45
N PRO A 112 -1.31 7.60 -6.13
CA PRO A 112 -0.13 6.82 -5.80
C PRO A 112 1.14 7.64 -6.02
N THR A 113 1.94 7.79 -4.96
CA THR A 113 3.19 8.53 -4.93
C THR A 113 4.41 7.62 -4.94
N THR A 114 4.24 6.33 -4.62
CA THR A 114 5.33 5.36 -4.63
C THR A 114 5.01 4.17 -5.54
N PRO A 115 6.03 3.50 -6.12
CA PRO A 115 5.82 2.31 -6.93
C PRO A 115 5.15 1.16 -6.17
N GLU A 116 5.39 1.05 -4.86
CA GLU A 116 4.80 0.03 -4.01
C GLU A 116 3.28 0.16 -3.93
N GLU A 117 2.75 1.39 -3.98
CA GLU A 117 1.29 1.65 -3.98
C GLU A 117 0.60 1.21 -5.28
N ILE A 118 1.33 0.97 -6.36
CA ILE A 118 0.82 0.45 -7.63
C ILE A 118 1.31 -0.97 -7.95
N GLY A 119 1.96 -1.64 -6.99
CA GLY A 119 2.47 -3.01 -7.18
C GLY A 119 3.75 -3.11 -8.02
N GLU A 120 4.36 -2.00 -8.39
CA GLU A 120 5.52 -1.92 -9.28
C GLU A 120 6.83 -1.81 -8.49
N VAL A 121 7.02 -2.70 -7.51
CA VAL A 121 8.15 -2.65 -6.54
C VAL A 121 9.55 -2.75 -7.16
N TRP A 122 9.64 -3.12 -8.43
CA TRP A 122 10.90 -3.17 -9.18
C TRP A 122 11.33 -1.79 -9.73
N LEU A 123 10.44 -0.78 -9.71
CA LEU A 123 10.79 0.56 -10.11
C LEU A 123 11.57 1.25 -9.00
N VAL A 124 12.84 1.54 -9.26
CA VAL A 124 13.69 2.29 -8.33
C VAL A 124 13.43 3.79 -8.53
N ARG A 125 13.22 4.51 -7.43
CA ARG A 125 13.06 5.97 -7.46
C ARG A 125 14.33 6.60 -8.07
N ARG A 126 14.16 7.45 -9.08
CA ARG A 126 15.30 8.11 -9.72
C ARG A 126 15.94 9.07 -8.73
N SER A 127 17.27 9.07 -8.68
CA SER A 127 18.08 9.84 -7.73
C SER A 127 17.93 11.37 -7.88
N ASN A 128 17.36 11.86 -8.98
CA ASN A 128 17.23 13.27 -9.32
C ASN A 128 15.80 13.85 -9.19
N CYS A 129 14.85 13.11 -8.62
CA CYS A 129 13.49 13.62 -8.36
C CYS A 129 13.28 13.77 -6.85
N LYS A 130 13.56 14.98 -6.33
CA LYS A 130 13.17 15.41 -4.98
C LYS A 130 11.84 16.12 -5.02
#